data_AF-A0A1Q7KMT8-F1
#
_entry.id   AF-A0A1Q7KMT8-F1
#
_cell.length_a   1.000
_cell.length_b   1.000
_cell.length_c   1.000
_cell.angle_alpha   90.00
_cell.angle_beta   90.00
_cell.angle_gamma   90.00
#
_symmetry.space_group_name_H-M   'P 1'
#
loop_
_entity.id
_entity.type
_entity.pdbx_description
1 polymer ?
#
loop_
_entity_poly.entity_id
_entity_poly.type
_entity_poly.pdbx_seq_one_letter_code
_entity_poly.pdbx_strand_id
1 'polypeptide(L)'
;MTPSEQEELRGLLQRARTIAVVGLSPNPMRPSNSVARYLQRSGYTIVPVNPGHDAILGEKSYRTLSDAAREHAIDIVDVFRRSELAGAVVDEAIALRPAPQLIWLQQGVVDVTAQARAAKAGIPFVMDHCLAIEHRHLEA
;
A
#
# COMPACT_ATOMS: atom_id res chain seq x y z
N MET A 1 11.44 -13.26 -3.81
CA MET A 1 11.25 -12.77 -5.18
C MET A 1 12.43 -13.22 -6.04
N THR A 2 12.15 -13.72 -7.23
CA THR A 2 13.11 -14.02 -8.29
C THR A 2 13.64 -12.72 -8.92
N PRO A 3 14.75 -12.76 -9.69
CA PRO A 3 15.25 -11.58 -10.38
C PRO A 3 14.24 -10.93 -11.35
N SER A 4 13.42 -11.74 -12.05
CA SER A 4 12.38 -11.23 -12.95
C SER A 4 11.30 -10.46 -12.18
N GLU A 5 10.84 -11.00 -11.06
CA GLU A 5 9.84 -10.34 -10.20
C GLU A 5 10.38 -9.01 -9.64
N GLN A 6 11.67 -8.94 -9.32
CA GLN A 6 12.30 -7.69 -8.86
C GLN A 6 12.35 -6.62 -9.95
N GLU A 7 12.63 -6.98 -11.20
CA GLU A 7 12.65 -6.03 -12.32
C GLU A 7 11.24 -5.50 -12.64
N GLU A 8 10.23 -6.38 -12.64
CA GLU A 8 8.83 -6.00 -12.80
C GLU A 8 8.38 -5.05 -11.68
N LEU A 9 8.74 -5.37 -10.44
CA LEU A 9 8.44 -4.53 -9.28
C LEU A 9 9.15 -3.17 -9.37
N ARG A 10 10.44 -3.13 -9.76
CA ARG A 10 11.18 -1.88 -9.97
C ARG A 10 10.45 -0.99 -10.98
N GLY A 11 10.11 -1.54 -12.15
CA GLY A 11 9.37 -0.81 -13.16
C GLY A 11 7.99 -0.33 -12.69
N LEU A 12 7.37 -1.02 -11.73
CA LEU A 12 6.11 -0.62 -11.10
C LEU A 12 6.29 0.54 -10.14
N LEU A 13 7.25 0.43 -9.24
CA LEU A 13 7.53 1.47 -8.27
C LEU A 13 7.93 2.79 -8.96
N GLN A 14 8.69 2.73 -10.06
CA GLN A 14 9.09 3.93 -10.82
C GLN A 14 7.93 4.66 -11.51
N ARG A 15 6.91 3.92 -11.98
CA ARG A 15 5.73 4.51 -12.65
C ARG A 15 4.64 4.94 -11.66
N ALA A 16 4.56 4.28 -10.50
CA ALA A 16 3.59 4.61 -9.46
C ALA A 16 3.85 6.01 -8.90
N ARG A 17 2.77 6.72 -8.53
CA ARG A 17 2.82 8.07 -7.96
C ARG A 17 2.09 8.14 -6.64
N THR A 18 0.97 7.42 -6.48
CA THR A 18 0.09 7.54 -5.33
C THR A 18 0.02 6.24 -4.53
N ILE A 19 0.28 6.32 -3.23
CA ILE A 19 0.25 5.17 -2.32
C ILE A 19 -0.79 5.41 -1.23
N ALA A 20 -1.85 4.61 -1.23
CA ALA A 20 -2.82 4.59 -0.13
C ALA A 20 -2.29 3.73 1.01
N VAL A 21 -2.04 4.33 2.17
CA VAL A 21 -1.47 3.63 3.33
C VAL A 21 -2.57 3.31 4.35
N VAL A 22 -3.03 2.06 4.34
CA VAL A 22 -4.12 1.57 5.19
C VAL A 22 -3.62 1.21 6.58
N GLY A 23 -4.18 1.85 7.60
CA GLY A 23 -3.69 1.74 8.97
C GLY A 23 -2.50 2.64 9.27
N LEU A 24 -2.30 3.71 8.48
CA LEU A 24 -1.31 4.73 8.77
C LEU A 24 -1.56 5.35 10.15
N SER A 25 -0.54 5.38 11.00
CA SER A 25 -0.61 5.98 12.34
C SER A 25 0.11 7.33 12.36
N PRO A 26 -0.38 8.32 13.12
CA PRO A 26 0.36 9.57 13.34
C PRO A 26 1.55 9.39 14.29
N ASN A 27 1.65 8.26 15.01
CA ASN A 27 2.73 8.01 15.95
C ASN A 27 4.05 7.71 15.20
N PRO A 28 5.11 8.53 15.36
CA PRO A 28 6.39 8.36 14.69
C PRO A 28 7.11 7.03 14.98
N MET A 29 6.76 6.37 16.07
CA MET A 29 7.33 5.07 16.48
C MET A 29 6.68 3.88 15.77
N ARG A 30 5.56 4.09 15.06
CA ARG A 30 4.88 3.03 14.32
C ARG A 30 5.55 2.82 12.96
N PRO A 31 5.77 1.56 12.51
CA PRO A 31 6.31 1.27 11.19
C PRO A 31 5.55 1.94 10.04
N SER A 32 4.20 1.99 10.12
CA SER A 32 3.39 2.65 9.11
C SER A 32 3.75 4.13 8.92
N ASN A 33 4.08 4.83 10.01
CA ASN A 33 4.52 6.23 9.95
C ASN A 33 5.90 6.37 9.31
N SER A 34 6.89 5.58 9.74
CA SER A 34 8.26 5.70 9.25
C SER A 34 8.38 5.32 7.77
N VAL A 35 7.66 4.27 7.34
CA VAL A 35 7.55 3.85 5.93
C VAL A 35 6.88 4.92 5.08
N ALA A 36 5.69 5.40 5.48
CA ALA A 36 4.98 6.42 4.72
C ALA A 36 5.80 7.72 4.59
N ARG A 37 6.46 8.17 5.67
CA ARG A 37 7.31 9.37 5.64
C ARG A 37 8.52 9.19 4.73
N TYR A 38 9.09 7.99 4.66
CA TYR A 38 10.17 7.68 3.72
C TYR A 38 9.67 7.78 2.28
N LEU A 39 8.56 7.12 1.95
CA LEU A 39 7.97 7.13 0.61
C LEU A 39 7.56 8.55 0.18
N GLN A 40 7.01 9.36 1.10
CA GLN A 40 6.72 10.78 0.84
C GLN A 40 7.99 11.58 0.48
N ARG A 41 9.11 11.35 1.19
CA ARG A 41 10.41 11.98 0.86
C ARG A 41 11.01 11.44 -0.44
N SER A 42 10.67 10.23 -0.83
CA SER A 42 11.04 9.64 -2.13
C SER A 42 10.17 10.15 -3.28
N GLY A 43 9.20 11.03 -3.03
CA GLY A 43 8.42 11.70 -4.07
C GLY A 43 7.04 11.08 -4.35
N TYR A 44 6.62 10.07 -3.59
CA TYR A 44 5.25 9.55 -3.68
C TYR A 44 4.26 10.47 -2.98
N THR A 45 3.04 10.56 -3.54
CA THR A 45 1.88 11.11 -2.84
C THR A 45 1.34 10.05 -1.90
N ILE A 46 1.29 10.35 -0.60
CA ILE A 46 0.76 9.45 0.42
C ILE A 46 -0.70 9.80 0.68
N VAL A 47 -1.57 8.79 0.64
CA VAL A 47 -2.99 8.93 0.98
C VAL A 47 -3.28 8.11 2.24
N PRO A 48 -3.35 8.74 3.42
CA PRO A 48 -3.66 8.04 4.67
C PRO A 48 -5.06 7.44 4.66
N VAL A 49 -5.19 6.17 5.03
CA VAL A 49 -6.50 5.55 5.31
C VAL A 49 -6.53 5.08 6.76
N ASN A 50 -7.12 5.90 7.62
CA ASN A 50 -7.35 5.59 9.02
C ASN A 50 -8.59 6.33 9.56
N PRO A 51 -9.68 5.63 9.93
CA PRO A 51 -10.92 6.24 10.38
C PRO A 51 -10.84 6.94 11.74
N GLY A 52 -9.73 6.80 12.47
CA GLY A 52 -9.52 7.44 13.77
C GLY A 52 -8.86 8.82 13.71
N HIS A 53 -8.50 9.31 12.52
CA HIS A 53 -7.81 10.60 12.34
C HIS A 53 -8.28 11.30 11.08
N ASP A 54 -8.35 12.64 11.13
CA ASP A 54 -8.73 13.47 9.98
C ASP A 54 -7.54 13.85 9.08
N ALA A 55 -6.33 13.87 9.64
CA ALA A 55 -5.10 14.15 8.90
C ALA A 55 -3.89 13.45 9.53
N ILE A 56 -2.95 13.00 8.69
CA ILE A 56 -1.69 12.36 9.10
C ILE A 56 -0.58 12.76 8.12
N LEU A 57 0.60 13.11 8.63
CA LEU A 57 1.75 13.56 7.81
C LEU A 57 1.45 14.74 6.87
N GLY A 58 0.55 15.63 7.29
CA GLY A 58 0.11 16.79 6.50
C GLY A 58 -0.96 16.49 5.46
N GLU A 59 -1.34 15.22 5.29
CA GLU A 59 -2.32 14.77 4.30
C GLU A 59 -3.67 14.47 4.95
N LYS A 60 -4.76 14.72 4.23
CA LYS A 60 -6.12 14.34 4.65
C LYS A 60 -6.21 12.82 4.78
N SER A 61 -6.75 12.35 5.90
CA SER A 61 -6.96 10.93 6.18
C SER A 61 -8.39 10.52 5.89
N TYR A 62 -8.54 9.37 5.22
CA TYR A 62 -9.83 8.83 4.82
C TYR A 62 -10.24 7.68 5.72
N ARG A 63 -11.55 7.47 5.86
CA ARG A 63 -12.09 6.37 6.67
C ARG A 63 -11.93 5.01 5.98
N THR A 64 -12.02 4.99 4.65
CA THR A 64 -12.00 3.79 3.80
C THR A 64 -11.14 4.03 2.56
N LEU A 65 -10.69 2.94 1.91
CA LEU A 65 -9.99 3.05 0.62
C LEU A 65 -10.93 3.61 -0.47
N SER A 66 -12.20 3.23 -0.42
CA SER A 66 -13.20 3.68 -1.38
C SER A 66 -13.43 5.19 -1.33
N ASP A 67 -13.43 5.78 -0.13
CA ASP A 67 -13.54 7.23 0.02
C ASP A 67 -12.29 7.94 -0.52
N ALA A 68 -11.09 7.40 -0.24
CA ALA A 68 -9.84 7.91 -0.79
C ALA A 68 -9.82 7.86 -2.33
N ALA A 69 -10.28 6.75 -2.92
CA ALA A 69 -10.29 6.54 -4.36
C ALA A 69 -11.24 7.46 -5.14
N ARG A 70 -12.17 8.14 -4.46
CA ARG A 70 -13.02 9.18 -5.08
C ARG A 70 -12.26 10.46 -5.39
N GLU A 71 -11.19 10.73 -4.63
CA GLU A 71 -10.38 11.95 -4.75
C GLU A 71 -9.01 11.67 -5.37
N HIS A 72 -8.52 10.43 -5.30
CA HIS A 72 -7.18 10.05 -5.72
C HIS A 72 -7.19 8.84 -6.65
N ALA A 73 -6.39 8.89 -7.72
CA ALA A 73 -6.02 7.70 -8.46
C ALA A 73 -4.95 6.94 -7.65
N ILE A 74 -5.33 5.80 -7.06
CA ILE A 74 -4.46 5.01 -6.19
C ILE A 74 -3.68 3.99 -7.03
N ASP A 75 -2.35 4.10 -7.06
CA ASP A 75 -1.49 3.16 -7.77
C ASP A 75 -1.13 1.96 -6.90
N ILE A 76 -0.85 2.19 -5.62
CA ILE A 76 -0.43 1.16 -4.67
C ILE A 76 -1.31 1.23 -3.42
N VAL A 77 -1.81 0.08 -2.97
CA VAL A 77 -2.45 -0.07 -1.66
C VAL A 77 -1.48 -0.74 -0.69
N ASP A 78 -1.00 0.01 0.29
CA ASP A 78 -0.01 -0.43 1.28
C ASP A 78 -0.66 -0.67 2.66
N VAL A 79 -0.64 -1.91 3.15
CA VAL A 79 -1.51 -2.35 4.26
C VAL A 79 -0.71 -2.67 5.52
N PHE A 80 -0.99 -1.91 6.58
CA PHE A 80 -0.45 -2.08 7.94
C PHE A 80 -1.50 -2.58 8.95
N ARG A 81 -2.51 -3.32 8.48
CA ARG A 81 -3.52 -3.97 9.32
C ARG A 81 -3.06 -5.38 9.70
N ARG A 82 -3.53 -5.89 10.84
CA ARG A 82 -3.28 -7.29 11.21
C ARG A 82 -3.83 -8.23 10.14
N SER A 83 -3.21 -9.40 9.98
CA SER A 83 -3.56 -10.40 8.95
C SER A 83 -5.04 -10.73 8.91
N GLU A 84 -5.70 -10.87 10.07
CA GLU A 84 -7.13 -11.22 10.15
C GLU A 84 -8.06 -10.13 9.59
N LEU A 85 -7.54 -8.91 9.44
CA LEU A 85 -8.27 -7.75 8.90
C LEU A 85 -7.76 -7.35 7.51
N ALA A 86 -6.63 -7.90 7.05
CA ALA A 86 -6.02 -7.53 5.79
C ALA A 86 -6.86 -8.00 4.59
N GLY A 87 -7.47 -9.19 4.66
CA GLY A 87 -8.29 -9.73 3.57
C GLY A 87 -9.43 -8.82 3.13
N ALA A 88 -10.12 -8.16 4.07
CA ALA A 88 -11.19 -7.20 3.75
C ALA A 88 -10.67 -5.94 3.05
N VAL A 89 -9.47 -5.49 3.39
CA VAL A 89 -8.80 -4.36 2.72
C VAL A 89 -8.42 -4.74 1.30
N VAL A 90 -7.96 -5.97 1.08
CA VAL A 90 -7.65 -6.49 -0.26
C VAL A 90 -8.92 -6.57 -1.12
N ASP A 91 -10.03 -7.03 -0.56
CA ASP A 91 -11.32 -7.08 -1.27
C ASP A 91 -11.80 -5.68 -1.68
N GLU A 92 -11.64 -4.70 -0.78
CA GLU A 92 -11.93 -3.30 -1.09
C GLU A 92 -11.01 -2.77 -2.21
N ALA A 93 -9.71 -3.06 -2.14
CA ALA A 93 -8.73 -2.66 -3.15
C ALA A 93 -9.04 -3.25 -4.55
N ILE A 94 -9.47 -4.51 -4.62
CA ILE A 94 -9.90 -5.18 -5.87
C ILE A 94 -11.13 -4.51 -6.48
N ALA A 95 -12.01 -3.96 -5.65
CA ALA A 95 -13.24 -3.31 -6.10
C ALA A 95 -13.01 -1.88 -6.63
N LEU A 96 -11.86 -1.26 -6.36
CA LEU A 96 -11.57 0.11 -6.79
C LEU A 96 -11.56 0.26 -8.32
N ARG A 97 -11.96 1.45 -8.77
CA ARG A 97 -11.97 1.82 -10.19
C ARG A 97 -11.39 3.24 -10.34
N PRO A 98 -10.26 3.42 -11.04
CA PRO A 98 -9.41 2.37 -11.62
C PRO A 98 -8.84 1.42 -10.55
N ALA A 99 -8.51 0.19 -10.96
CA ALA A 99 -7.87 -0.77 -10.07
C ALA A 99 -6.43 -0.33 -9.75
N PRO A 100 -5.94 -0.58 -8.53
CA PRO A 100 -4.54 -0.30 -8.21
C PRO A 100 -3.62 -1.20 -9.04
N GLN A 101 -2.41 -0.70 -9.29
CA GLN A 101 -1.36 -1.43 -9.99
C GLN A 101 -0.71 -2.49 -9.09
N LEU A 102 -0.78 -2.31 -7.76
CA LEU A 102 -0.17 -3.21 -6.78
C LEU A 102 -0.92 -3.17 -5.44
N ILE A 103 -1.08 -4.34 -4.84
CA ILE A 103 -1.51 -4.49 -3.44
C ILE A 103 -0.32 -5.03 -2.64
N TRP A 104 -0.02 -4.37 -1.52
CA TRP A 104 1.13 -4.67 -0.67
C TRP A 104 0.69 -4.91 0.77
N LEU A 105 0.89 -6.12 1.29
CA LEU A 105 0.78 -6.40 2.71
C LEU A 105 2.17 -6.29 3.34
N GLN A 106 2.28 -5.43 4.34
CA GLN A 106 3.57 -5.14 4.98
C GLN A 106 4.14 -6.35 5.72
N GLN A 107 5.41 -6.25 6.09
CA GLN A 107 6.12 -7.27 6.86
C GLN A 107 5.31 -7.71 8.09
N GLY A 108 5.15 -9.03 8.26
CA GLY A 108 4.34 -9.65 9.32
C GLY A 108 2.84 -9.71 9.03
N VAL A 109 2.38 -9.23 7.86
CA VAL A 109 0.98 -9.32 7.42
C VAL A 109 0.88 -10.32 6.27
N VAL A 110 0.15 -11.41 6.49
CA VAL A 110 0.08 -12.56 5.58
C VAL A 110 -1.36 -13.00 5.40
N ASP A 111 -1.82 -13.11 4.15
CA ASP A 111 -3.10 -13.70 3.80
C ASP A 111 -3.02 -14.32 2.39
N VAL A 112 -2.72 -15.62 2.35
CA VAL A 112 -2.62 -16.39 1.10
C VAL A 112 -3.95 -16.43 0.34
N THR A 113 -5.08 -16.39 1.07
CA THR A 113 -6.40 -16.40 0.43
C THR A 113 -6.68 -15.08 -0.27
N ALA A 114 -6.25 -13.96 0.31
CA ALA A 114 -6.35 -12.64 -0.30
C ALA A 114 -5.43 -12.51 -1.51
N GLN A 115 -4.22 -13.07 -1.45
CA GLN A 115 -3.33 -13.16 -2.62
C GLN A 115 -4.00 -13.87 -3.80
N ALA A 116 -4.67 -15.01 -3.56
CA ALA A 116 -5.40 -15.72 -4.60
C ALA A 116 -6.56 -14.91 -5.20
N ARG A 117 -7.26 -14.11 -4.38
CA ARG A 117 -8.32 -13.20 -4.85
C ARG A 117 -7.75 -12.06 -5.70
N ALA A 118 -6.63 -11.45 -5.28
CA ALA A 118 -5.93 -10.42 -6.05
C ALA A 118 -5.43 -10.96 -7.40
N ALA A 119 -4.86 -12.18 -7.41
CA ALA A 119 -4.43 -12.86 -8.63
C ALA A 119 -5.59 -13.11 -9.60
N LYS A 120 -6.76 -13.56 -9.09
CA LYS A 120 -7.97 -13.73 -9.92
C LYS A 120 -8.47 -12.41 -10.52
N ALA A 121 -8.24 -11.30 -9.82
CA ALA A 121 -8.56 -9.96 -10.31
C ALA A 121 -7.47 -9.38 -11.25
N GLY A 122 -6.35 -10.08 -11.44
CA GLY A 122 -5.24 -9.62 -12.28
C GLY A 122 -4.42 -8.49 -11.65
N ILE A 123 -4.45 -8.34 -10.32
CA ILE A 123 -3.71 -7.29 -9.61
C ILE A 123 -2.45 -7.90 -8.98
N PRO A 124 -1.25 -7.39 -9.31
CA PRO A 124 0.00 -7.75 -8.64
C PRO A 124 -0.11 -7.65 -7.11
N PHE A 125 0.51 -8.60 -6.41
CA PHE A 125 0.37 -8.72 -4.97
C PHE A 125 1.69 -9.13 -4.31
N VAL A 126 2.09 -8.39 -3.28
CA VAL A 126 3.25 -8.70 -2.42
C VAL A 126 2.78 -8.76 -0.98
N MET A 127 3.29 -9.69 -0.19
CA MET A 127 3.03 -9.78 1.25
C MET A 127 4.29 -10.16 2.02
N ASP A 128 4.31 -9.84 3.31
CA ASP A 128 5.44 -10.10 4.22
C ASP A 128 6.77 -9.42 3.81
N HIS A 129 6.68 -8.27 3.15
CA HIS A 129 7.83 -7.43 2.80
C HIS A 129 7.59 -5.98 3.24
N CYS A 130 8.67 -5.22 3.43
CA CYS A 130 8.58 -3.80 3.73
C CYS A 130 8.79 -2.97 2.47
N LEU A 131 7.75 -2.24 2.03
CA LEU A 131 7.79 -1.45 0.79
C LEU A 131 8.95 -0.44 0.75
N ALA A 132 9.24 0.24 1.86
CA ALA A 132 10.35 1.19 1.92
C ALA A 132 11.74 0.53 1.76
N ILE A 133 11.89 -0.69 2.27
CA ILE A 133 13.15 -1.46 2.15
C ILE A 133 13.32 -1.93 0.71
N GLU A 134 12.29 -2.54 0.13
CA GLU A 134 12.32 -3.00 -1.26
C GLU A 134 12.55 -1.84 -2.23
N HIS A 135 11.83 -0.71 -2.04
CA HIS A 135 12.07 0.51 -2.82
C HIS A 135 13.52 0.98 -2.72
N ARG A 136 14.12 1.00 -1.52
CA ARG A 136 15.53 1.41 -1.35
C ARG A 136 16.49 0.48 -2.08
N HIS A 137 16.25 -0.83 -2.04
CA HIS A 137 17.09 -1.81 -2.72
C HIS A 137 16.97 -1.73 -4.24
N LEU A 138 15.80 -1.39 -4.76
CA LEU A 138 15.54 -1.36 -6.21
C LEU A 138 15.93 -0.03 -6.86
N GLU A 139 16.02 1.05 -6.08
CA GLU A 139 16.54 2.36 -6.51
C GLU A 139 18.08 2.47 -6.46
N ALA A 140 18.74 1.52 -5.79
CA ALA A 140 20.20 1.42 -5.75
C ALA A 140 20.75 0.75 -7.03
#